data_AF-A0A1F9DW97-F1
#
_entry.id   AF-A0A1F9DW97-F1
#
_cell.length_a   1.000
_cell.length_b   1.000
_cell.length_c   1.000
_cell.angle_alpha   90.00
_cell.angle_beta   90.00
_cell.angle_gamma   90.00
#
_symmetry.space_group_name_H-M   'P 1'
#
loop_
_entity.id
_entity.type
_entity.pdbx_description
1 polymer ?
#
loop_
_entity_poly.entity_id
_entity_poly.type
_entity_poly.pdbx_seq_one_letter_code
_entity_poly.pdbx_strand_id
1 'polypeptide(L)'
;MTFHFTEVAGFISLFFYASFFEWVLHRFLMHQPIWSYPFKSHALIHHGIFRSGPTYFLTHDEDLKKVRFAWWNAPLILGLHVPLLLWIQDLLQMNIFFGGMTALGLYYFLYEYLHFCMHVPKERWIEKTAWFSWLDSHHHMHHRRHYNNLNVVLPLADLVLGTLVPARD
;
A
#
# COMPACT_ATOMS: atom_id res chain seq x y z
N MET A 1 2.45 32.60 -5.56
CA MET A 1 1.40 31.73 -6.12
C MET A 1 1.95 30.45 -6.74
N THR A 2 3.05 30.49 -7.50
CA THR A 2 3.69 29.32 -8.12
C THR A 2 4.14 28.25 -7.11
N PHE A 3 4.68 28.65 -5.94
CA PHE A 3 5.11 27.73 -4.87
C PHE A 3 4.00 26.76 -4.42
N HIS A 4 2.81 27.28 -4.10
CA HIS A 4 1.69 26.43 -3.67
C HIS A 4 1.18 25.52 -4.78
N PHE A 5 1.25 25.98 -6.04
CA PHE A 5 0.82 25.18 -7.17
C PHE A 5 1.74 23.98 -7.41
N THR A 6 3.07 24.17 -7.38
CA THR A 6 4.01 23.06 -7.57
C THR A 6 3.95 22.05 -6.44
N GLU A 7 3.74 22.48 -5.21
CA GLU A 7 3.57 21.58 -4.07
C GLU A 7 2.29 20.73 -4.19
N VAL A 8 1.17 21.34 -4.62
CA VAL A 8 -0.07 20.60 -4.89
C VAL A 8 0.10 19.63 -6.05
N ALA A 9 0.75 20.05 -7.13
CA ALA A 9 1.06 19.16 -8.26
C ALA A 9 1.98 18.01 -7.83
N GLY A 10 2.97 18.30 -6.98
CA GLY A 10 3.86 17.31 -6.36
C GLY A 10 3.07 16.31 -5.53
N PHE A 11 2.16 16.77 -4.68
CA PHE A 11 1.28 15.90 -3.91
C PHE A 11 0.48 14.96 -4.81
N ILE A 12 -0.26 15.50 -5.79
CA ILE A 12 -1.12 14.70 -6.68
C ILE A 12 -0.28 13.67 -7.44
N SER A 13 0.84 14.10 -8.02
CA SER A 13 1.71 13.23 -8.82
C SER A 13 2.31 12.11 -7.97
N LEU A 14 2.78 12.44 -6.76
CA LEU A 14 3.42 11.46 -5.88
C LEU A 14 2.41 10.51 -5.24
N PHE A 15 1.16 10.92 -5.07
CA PHE A 15 0.08 10.02 -4.65
C PHE A 15 -0.22 8.94 -5.70
N PHE A 16 -0.24 9.31 -6.99
CA PHE A 16 -0.38 8.33 -8.06
C PHE A 16 0.87 7.45 -8.22
N TYR A 17 2.06 8.04 -8.13
CA TYR A 17 3.31 7.28 -8.09
C TYR A 17 3.33 6.25 -6.95
N ALA A 18 2.80 6.59 -5.77
CA ALA A 18 2.78 5.68 -4.63
C ALA A 18 2.02 4.37 -4.91
N SER A 19 1.01 4.38 -5.79
CA SER A 19 0.37 3.15 -6.28
C SER A 19 1.35 2.24 -7.03
N PHE A 20 2.19 2.80 -7.91
CA PHE A 20 3.20 2.02 -8.62
C PHE A 20 4.32 1.56 -7.69
N PHE A 21 4.74 2.41 -6.74
CA PHE A 21 5.74 2.05 -5.74
C PHE A 21 5.26 0.90 -4.85
N GLU A 22 4.03 0.98 -4.33
CA GLU A 22 3.38 -0.09 -3.57
C GLU A 22 3.38 -1.39 -4.38
N TRP A 23 2.93 -1.35 -5.64
CA TRP A 23 2.89 -2.52 -6.50
C TRP A 23 4.26 -3.16 -6.69
N VAL A 24 5.32 -2.36 -6.92
CA VAL A 24 6.70 -2.85 -7.08
C VAL A 24 7.19 -3.49 -5.78
N LEU A 25 6.99 -2.82 -4.65
CA LEU A 25 7.38 -3.33 -3.33
C LEU A 25 6.65 -4.63 -3.03
N HIS A 26 5.34 -4.67 -3.24
CA HIS A 26 4.51 -5.81 -2.96
C HIS A 26 4.86 -7.01 -3.87
N ARG A 27 4.99 -6.79 -5.18
CA ARG A 27 5.29 -7.86 -6.14
C ARG A 27 6.69 -8.41 -5.98
N PHE A 28 7.69 -7.55 -5.90
CA PHE A 28 9.09 -7.97 -6.00
C PHE A 28 9.73 -8.13 -4.63
N LEU A 29 9.50 -7.23 -3.68
CA LEU A 29 10.17 -7.33 -2.38
C LEU A 29 9.40 -8.25 -1.44
N MET A 30 8.07 -8.20 -1.45
CA MET A 30 7.24 -8.95 -0.51
C MET A 30 6.82 -10.33 -1.04
N HIS A 31 6.70 -10.52 -2.35
CA HIS A 31 6.32 -11.80 -2.97
C HIS A 31 7.46 -12.54 -3.69
N GLN A 32 8.68 -11.99 -3.76
CA GLN A 32 9.86 -12.73 -4.25
C GLN A 32 10.94 -12.82 -3.17
N PRO A 33 11.76 -13.88 -3.15
CA PRO A 33 12.83 -14.07 -2.17
C PRO A 33 14.08 -13.23 -2.47
N ILE A 34 13.94 -12.05 -3.08
CA ILE A 34 15.06 -11.14 -3.37
C ILE A 34 15.56 -10.45 -2.10
N TRP A 35 14.68 -10.24 -1.12
CA TRP A 35 15.01 -9.72 0.20
C TRP A 35 14.29 -10.53 1.26
N SER A 36 15.08 -11.16 2.13
CA SER A 36 14.59 -12.11 3.12
C SER A 36 13.57 -11.55 4.11
N TYR A 37 13.73 -10.31 4.58
CA TYR A 37 12.81 -9.71 5.55
C TYR A 37 11.38 -9.54 4.99
N PRO A 38 11.15 -8.71 3.95
CA PRO A 38 9.79 -8.45 3.46
C PRO A 38 9.12 -9.72 2.92
N PHE A 39 9.88 -10.60 2.26
CA PHE A 39 9.38 -11.89 1.78
C PHE A 39 8.90 -12.79 2.92
N LYS A 40 9.70 -12.95 3.99
CA LYS A 40 9.32 -13.79 5.12
C LYS A 40 8.13 -13.20 5.88
N SER A 41 8.14 -11.90 6.17
CA SER A 41 7.05 -11.26 6.92
C SER A 41 5.74 -11.31 6.15
N HIS A 42 5.79 -11.11 4.84
CA HIS A 42 4.59 -11.02 4.02
C HIS A 42 4.15 -12.35 3.43
N ALA A 43 4.91 -12.92 2.50
CA ALA A 43 4.48 -14.11 1.77
C ALA A 43 4.43 -15.37 2.65
N LEU A 44 5.30 -15.49 3.65
CA LEU A 44 5.34 -16.70 4.49
C LEU A 44 4.52 -16.57 5.79
N ILE A 45 4.59 -15.42 6.46
CA ILE A 45 3.90 -15.21 7.74
C ILE A 45 2.50 -14.64 7.51
N HIS A 46 2.39 -13.45 6.90
CA HIS A 46 1.08 -12.80 6.70
C HIS A 46 0.15 -13.66 5.83
N HIS A 47 0.55 -14.05 4.62
CA HIS A 47 -0.24 -14.96 3.76
C HIS A 47 -0.34 -16.39 4.32
N GLY A 48 0.57 -16.78 5.23
CA GLY A 48 0.52 -18.07 5.89
C GLY A 48 -0.62 -18.17 6.90
N ILE A 49 -0.83 -17.09 7.67
CA ILE A 49 -1.87 -16.93 8.69
C ILE A 49 -3.19 -16.50 8.04
N PHE A 50 -3.14 -15.38 7.30
CA PHE A 50 -4.28 -14.80 6.61
C PHE A 50 -4.31 -15.33 5.18
N ARG A 51 -5.22 -16.25 4.88
CA ARG A 51 -5.40 -16.80 3.52
C ARG A 51 -6.70 -16.26 2.92
N SER A 52 -7.18 -16.83 1.82
CA SER A 52 -8.54 -16.57 1.37
C SER A 52 -9.60 -17.32 2.19
N GLY A 53 -10.78 -16.74 2.35
CA GLY A 53 -11.94 -17.41 2.98
C GLY A 53 -12.05 -17.06 4.46
N PRO A 54 -12.46 -17.99 5.35
CA PRO A 54 -12.68 -17.68 6.77
C PRO A 54 -11.43 -17.19 7.51
N THR A 55 -10.24 -17.63 7.11
CA THR A 55 -8.97 -17.21 7.73
C THR A 55 -8.42 -15.91 7.16
N TYR A 56 -9.10 -15.28 6.20
CA TYR A 56 -8.73 -13.95 5.72
C TYR A 56 -8.83 -12.91 6.84
N PHE A 57 -9.86 -13.03 7.68
CA PHE A 57 -10.05 -12.19 8.84
C PHE A 57 -9.24 -12.70 10.03
N LEU A 58 -8.88 -11.80 10.93
CA LEU A 58 -8.22 -12.12 12.19
C LEU A 58 -9.08 -13.08 13.01
N THR A 59 -8.50 -14.25 13.32
CA THR A 59 -9.14 -15.30 14.12
C THR A 59 -8.58 -15.37 15.54
N HIS A 60 -7.29 -15.05 15.73
CA HIS A 60 -6.59 -15.12 17.01
C HIS A 60 -5.89 -13.78 17.29
N ASP A 61 -6.11 -13.21 18.48
CA ASP A 61 -5.59 -11.88 18.85
C ASP A 61 -4.06 -11.80 18.85
N GLU A 62 -3.35 -12.92 19.06
CA GLU A 62 -1.89 -12.99 19.01
C GLU A 62 -1.30 -12.63 17.64
N ASP A 63 -2.07 -12.84 16.57
CA ASP A 63 -1.67 -12.55 15.20
C ASP A 63 -1.93 -11.10 14.77
N LEU A 64 -2.54 -10.27 15.63
CA LEU A 64 -2.85 -8.88 15.33
C LEU A 64 -1.63 -8.08 14.84
N LYS A 65 -0.46 -8.36 15.42
CA LYS A 65 0.81 -7.71 15.06
C LYS A 65 1.34 -8.14 13.69
N LYS A 66 0.81 -9.21 13.10
CA LYS A 66 1.21 -9.75 11.78
C LYS A 66 0.39 -9.18 10.63
N VAL A 67 -0.62 -8.36 10.93
CA VAL A 67 -1.36 -7.59 9.92
C VAL A 67 -0.54 -6.38 9.47
N ARG A 68 0.04 -5.63 10.41
CA ARG A 68 0.74 -4.37 10.14
C ARG A 68 2.23 -4.57 9.88
N PHE A 69 2.84 -3.61 9.20
CA PHE A 69 4.28 -3.55 9.10
C PHE A 69 4.94 -3.22 10.45
N ALA A 70 6.21 -3.61 10.59
CA ALA A 70 7.02 -3.16 11.72
C ALA A 70 7.19 -1.63 11.64
N TRP A 71 7.19 -0.95 12.79
CA TRP A 71 7.18 0.52 12.89
C TRP A 71 8.30 1.22 12.11
N TRP A 72 9.45 0.55 11.91
CA TRP A 72 10.60 1.10 11.21
C TRP A 72 10.46 1.09 9.68
N ASN A 73 9.47 0.39 9.10
CA ASN A 73 9.23 0.41 7.65
C ASN A 73 8.82 1.81 7.18
N ALA A 74 7.99 2.53 7.94
CA ALA A 74 7.57 3.88 7.60
C ALA A 74 8.75 4.87 7.46
N PRO A 75 9.62 5.06 8.48
CA PRO A 75 10.76 5.97 8.34
C PRO A 75 11.78 5.49 7.29
N LEU A 76 11.93 4.17 7.09
CA LEU A 76 12.80 3.66 6.03
C LEU A 76 12.27 4.03 4.65
N ILE A 77 11.02 3.70 4.34
CA ILE A 77 10.39 3.97 3.03
C ILE A 77 10.36 5.46 2.75
N LEU A 78 9.91 6.27 3.72
CA LEU A 78 9.88 7.73 3.56
C LEU A 78 11.29 8.31 3.43
N GLY A 79 12.24 7.84 4.24
CA GLY A 79 13.63 8.27 4.21
C GLY A 79 14.32 7.96 2.86
N LEU A 80 14.00 6.84 2.22
CA LEU A 80 14.50 6.51 0.88
C LEU A 80 14.05 7.52 -0.20
N HIS A 81 12.88 8.14 -0.03
CA HIS A 81 12.35 9.11 -0.97
C HIS A 81 12.90 10.53 -0.77
N VAL A 82 13.38 10.87 0.44
CA VAL A 82 13.92 12.20 0.75
C VAL A 82 15.03 12.66 -0.21
N PRO A 83 16.14 11.91 -0.40
CA PRO A 83 17.21 12.37 -1.29
C PRO A 83 16.74 12.44 -2.74
N LEU A 84 15.88 11.52 -3.18
CA LEU A 84 15.32 11.51 -4.53
C LEU A 84 14.46 12.75 -4.79
N LEU A 85 13.55 13.09 -3.86
CA LEU A 85 12.68 14.25 -4.00
C LEU A 85 13.45 15.57 -3.94
N LEU A 86 14.44 15.69 -3.05
CA LEU A 86 15.30 16.87 -3.00
C LEU A 86 16.09 17.05 -4.31
N TRP A 87 16.61 15.96 -4.87
CA TRP A 87 17.30 15.98 -6.16
C TRP A 87 16.37 16.37 -7.32
N ILE A 88 15.16 15.81 -7.40
CA ILE A 88 14.19 16.17 -8.44
C ILE A 88 13.74 17.63 -8.29
N GLN A 89 13.50 18.08 -7.07
CA GLN A 89 13.16 19.48 -6.78
C GLN A 89 14.23 20.44 -7.28
N ASP A 90 15.50 20.14 -7.00
CA ASP A 90 16.64 20.93 -7.49
C ASP A 90 16.74 20.85 -9.02
N LEU A 91 16.67 19.67 -9.61
CA LEU A 91 16.75 19.49 -11.07
C LEU A 91 15.66 20.26 -11.83
N LEU A 92 14.42 20.23 -11.33
CA LEU A 92 13.28 20.88 -11.98
C LEU A 92 13.12 22.34 -11.55
N GLN A 93 13.88 22.80 -10.56
CA GLN A 93 13.72 24.12 -9.95
C GLN A 93 12.27 24.39 -9.49
N MET A 94 11.62 23.35 -8.95
CA MET A 94 10.21 23.38 -8.50
C MET A 94 10.09 22.89 -7.06
N ASN A 95 9.32 23.60 -6.24
CA ASN A 95 9.06 23.18 -4.86
C ASN A 95 7.99 22.10 -4.85
N ILE A 96 8.41 20.85 -4.62
CA ILE A 96 7.53 19.66 -4.59
C ILE A 96 7.75 18.81 -3.34
N PHE A 97 8.76 19.13 -2.54
CA PHE A 97 9.23 18.26 -1.47
C PHE A 97 8.16 18.06 -0.40
N PHE A 98 7.53 19.12 0.10
CA PHE A 98 6.57 19.00 1.21
C PHE A 98 5.27 18.33 0.76
N GLY A 99 4.74 18.71 -0.40
CA GLY A 99 3.57 18.08 -1.01
C GLY A 99 3.82 16.61 -1.34
N GLY A 100 4.98 16.31 -1.95
CA GLY A 100 5.40 14.95 -2.26
C GLY A 100 5.56 14.06 -1.02
N MET A 101 6.28 14.54 0.01
CA MET A 101 6.42 13.81 1.28
C MET A 101 5.08 13.63 1.99
N THR A 102 4.19 14.62 1.93
CA THR A 102 2.83 14.51 2.48
C THR A 102 2.02 13.44 1.75
N ALA A 103 2.10 13.37 0.42
CA ALA A 103 1.43 12.35 -0.37
C ALA A 103 1.93 10.94 -0.03
N LEU A 104 3.25 10.74 0.03
CA LEU A 104 3.86 9.45 0.38
C LEU A 104 3.49 9.02 1.81
N GLY A 105 3.56 9.94 2.77
CA GLY A 105 3.18 9.68 4.17
C GLY A 105 1.70 9.34 4.31
N LEU A 106 0.82 10.09 3.64
CA LEU A 106 -0.62 9.82 3.62
C LEU A 106 -0.91 8.46 2.97
N TYR A 107 -0.25 8.14 1.85
CA TYR A 107 -0.45 6.87 1.17
C TYR A 107 -0.02 5.68 2.04
N TYR A 108 1.14 5.77 2.71
CA TYR A 108 1.57 4.75 3.67
C TYR A 108 0.58 4.58 4.82
N PHE A 109 0.08 5.70 5.37
CA PHE A 109 -0.94 5.66 6.42
C PHE A 109 -2.23 4.98 5.94
N LEU A 110 -2.72 5.35 4.75
CA LEU A 110 -3.90 4.74 4.15
C LEU A 110 -3.69 3.26 3.89
N TYR A 111 -2.52 2.85 3.41
CA TYR A 111 -2.16 1.45 3.21
C TYR A 111 -2.33 0.66 4.51
N GLU A 112 -1.63 1.07 5.58
CA GLU A 112 -1.66 0.37 6.86
C GLU A 112 -3.06 0.38 7.48
N TYR A 113 -3.79 1.50 7.36
CA TYR A 113 -5.11 1.63 7.96
C TYR A 113 -6.17 0.80 7.22
N LEU A 114 -6.22 0.88 5.90
CA LEU A 114 -7.19 0.14 5.07
C LEU A 114 -6.91 -1.36 5.15
N HIS A 115 -5.65 -1.77 4.99
CA HIS A 115 -5.22 -3.17 5.14
C HIS A 115 -5.61 -3.74 6.51
N PHE A 116 -5.40 -2.96 7.57
CA PHE A 116 -5.80 -3.35 8.90
C PHE A 116 -7.32 -3.50 9.05
N CYS A 117 -8.10 -2.58 8.48
CA CYS A 117 -9.57 -2.66 8.50
C CYS A 117 -10.09 -3.88 7.73
N MET A 118 -9.45 -4.24 6.61
CA MET A 118 -9.79 -5.42 5.80
C MET A 118 -9.62 -6.72 6.60
N HIS A 119 -8.49 -6.87 7.31
CA HIS A 119 -8.21 -8.06 8.11
C HIS A 119 -8.90 -8.06 9.49
N VAL A 120 -9.28 -6.90 10.02
CA VAL A 120 -9.86 -6.76 11.37
C VAL A 120 -11.16 -5.94 11.32
N PRO A 121 -12.24 -6.48 10.73
CA PRO A 121 -13.51 -5.77 10.61
C PRO A 121 -14.09 -5.44 12.00
N LYS A 122 -14.59 -4.22 12.18
CA LYS A 122 -15.21 -3.75 13.45
C LYS A 122 -16.42 -2.83 13.22
N GLU A 123 -17.11 -3.00 12.09
CA GLU A 123 -18.27 -2.21 11.68
C GLU A 123 -18.01 -0.69 11.64
N ARG A 124 -16.79 -0.31 11.28
CA ARG A 124 -16.39 1.10 11.18
C ARG A 124 -17.15 1.78 10.04
N TRP A 125 -17.32 3.10 10.10
CA TRP A 125 -18.06 3.83 9.07
C TRP A 125 -17.48 3.62 7.65
N ILE A 126 -16.15 3.52 7.53
CA ILE A 126 -15.46 3.31 6.25
C ILE A 126 -15.75 1.92 5.68
N GLU A 127 -15.89 0.90 6.53
CA GLU A 127 -16.19 -0.49 6.15
C GLU A 127 -17.58 -0.65 5.52
N LYS A 128 -18.46 0.33 5.74
CA LYS A 128 -19.82 0.37 5.19
C LYS A 128 -19.89 1.05 3.82
N THR A 129 -18.77 1.56 3.31
CA THR A 129 -18.73 2.22 2.00
C THR A 129 -18.51 1.20 0.88
N ALA A 130 -19.19 1.39 -0.26
CA ALA A 130 -19.04 0.52 -1.42
C ALA A 130 -17.59 0.46 -1.95
N TRP A 131 -16.87 1.59 -1.86
CA TRP A 131 -15.46 1.67 -2.24
C TRP A 131 -14.58 0.77 -1.35
N PHE A 132 -14.78 0.80 -0.03
CA PHE A 132 -14.03 -0.07 0.88
C PHE A 132 -14.39 -1.54 0.63
N SER A 133 -15.67 -1.88 0.51
CA SER A 133 -16.08 -3.27 0.24
C SER A 133 -15.47 -3.80 -1.06
N TRP A 134 -15.33 -2.94 -2.07
CA TRP A 134 -14.64 -3.28 -3.31
C TRP A 134 -13.14 -3.50 -3.11
N LEU A 135 -12.45 -2.62 -2.37
CA LEU A 135 -11.03 -2.80 -2.06
C LEU A 135 -10.77 -4.03 -1.19
N ASP A 136 -11.63 -4.31 -0.22
CA ASP A 136 -11.55 -5.50 0.61
C ASP A 136 -11.71 -6.76 -0.24
N SER A 137 -12.68 -6.78 -1.15
CA SER A 137 -12.84 -7.89 -2.11
C SER A 137 -11.63 -8.04 -3.04
N HIS A 138 -11.06 -6.92 -3.48
CA HIS A 138 -9.85 -6.87 -4.31
C HIS A 138 -8.65 -7.48 -3.57
N HIS A 139 -8.42 -7.09 -2.32
CA HIS A 139 -7.34 -7.61 -1.47
C HIS A 139 -7.58 -9.06 -1.02
N HIS A 140 -8.82 -9.45 -0.73
CA HIS A 140 -9.17 -10.86 -0.48
C HIS A 140 -8.79 -11.73 -1.67
N MET A 141 -9.03 -11.26 -2.91
CA MET A 141 -8.59 -11.97 -4.11
C MET A 141 -7.07 -12.04 -4.24
N HIS A 142 -6.33 -11.03 -3.78
CA HIS A 142 -4.87 -11.09 -3.69
C HIS A 142 -4.40 -12.22 -2.77
N HIS A 143 -5.05 -12.43 -1.63
CA HIS A 143 -4.80 -13.56 -0.72
C HIS A 143 -5.11 -14.93 -1.34
N ARG A 144 -5.93 -14.98 -2.39
CA ARG A 144 -6.17 -16.19 -3.19
C ARG A 144 -5.20 -16.34 -4.36
N ARG A 145 -4.74 -15.22 -4.93
CA ARG A 145 -3.87 -15.14 -6.12
C ARG A 145 -2.76 -14.13 -5.87
N HIS A 146 -1.68 -14.59 -5.24
CA HIS A 146 -0.61 -13.75 -4.68
C HIS A 146 0.13 -12.83 -5.67
N TYR A 147 -0.07 -12.98 -6.98
CA TYR A 147 0.53 -12.13 -8.03
C TYR A 147 -0.47 -11.21 -8.74
N ASN A 148 -1.70 -11.13 -8.23
CA ASN A 148 -2.77 -10.28 -8.73
C ASN A 148 -3.24 -9.34 -7.61
N ASN A 149 -3.89 -8.23 -7.97
CA ASN A 149 -4.50 -7.30 -7.01
C ASN A 149 -3.54 -6.80 -5.93
N LEU A 150 -2.33 -6.42 -6.33
CA LEU A 150 -1.23 -6.07 -5.44
C LEU A 150 -1.41 -4.72 -4.73
N ASN A 151 -2.22 -3.81 -5.24
CA ASN A 151 -2.50 -2.55 -4.57
C ASN A 151 -3.64 -2.68 -3.56
N VAL A 152 -3.45 -2.12 -2.38
CA VAL A 152 -4.43 -2.04 -1.29
C VAL A 152 -5.17 -0.70 -1.29
N VAL A 153 -4.48 0.42 -1.58
CA VAL A 153 -5.07 1.76 -1.45
C VAL A 153 -5.73 2.21 -2.75
N LEU A 154 -4.93 2.23 -3.83
CA LEU A 154 -5.36 2.67 -5.15
C LEU A 154 -4.83 1.68 -6.19
N PRO A 155 -5.67 0.81 -6.76
CA PRO A 155 -5.27 -0.19 -7.76
C PRO A 155 -5.10 0.36 -9.17
N LEU A 156 -4.42 1.52 -9.25
CA LEU A 156 -4.01 2.11 -10.51
C LEU A 156 -2.90 1.28 -11.17
N ALA A 157 -1.87 0.88 -10.43
CA ALA A 157 -0.79 0.08 -10.99
C ALA A 157 -1.28 -1.33 -11.37
N ASP A 158 -2.17 -1.94 -10.57
CA ASP A 158 -2.83 -3.18 -10.97
C ASP A 158 -3.58 -3.07 -12.30
N LEU A 159 -4.32 -1.97 -12.50
CA LEU A 159 -5.04 -1.70 -13.73
C LEU A 159 -4.08 -1.52 -14.91
N VAL A 160 -3.07 -0.66 -14.75
CA VAL A 160 -2.12 -0.30 -15.81
C VAL A 160 -1.20 -1.46 -16.20
N LEU A 161 -0.80 -2.29 -15.24
CA LEU A 161 0.13 -3.40 -15.44
C LEU A 161 -0.58 -4.75 -15.64
N GLY A 162 -1.91 -4.76 -15.71
CA GLY A 162 -2.70 -5.94 -16.04
C GLY A 162 -2.73 -7.02 -14.95
N THR A 163 -2.57 -6.64 -13.68
CA THR A 163 -2.70 -7.56 -12.54
C THR A 163 -4.03 -7.45 -11.81
N LEU A 164 -4.90 -6.52 -12.21
CA LEU A 164 -6.26 -6.38 -11.69
C LEU A 164 -7.15 -7.54 -12.15
N VAL A 165 -7.68 -8.28 -11.18
CA VAL A 165 -8.62 -9.38 -11.36
C VAL A 165 -9.88 -9.08 -10.56
N PRO A 166 -11.07 -9.07 -11.20
CA PRO A 166 -12.32 -8.87 -10.48
C PRO A 166 -12.53 -9.97 -9.44
N ALA A 167 -13.10 -9.60 -8.29
CA ALA A 167 -13.75 -10.56 -7.40
C ALA A 167 -14.95 -11.14 -8.15
N ARG A 168 -14.77 -12.29 -8.81
CA ARG A 168 -15.86 -13.10 -9.32
C ARG A 168 -16.10 -14.22 -8.31
N ASP A 169 -17.35 -14.37 -7.92
CA ASP A 169 -17.86 -15.45 -7.07
C ASP A 169 -17.45 -16.84 -7.60
#